data_AF-A0A1H4CPR2-F1
#
_entry.id   AF-A0A1H4CPR2-F1
#
_cell.length_a   1.000
_cell.length_b   1.000
_cell.length_c   1.000
_cell.angle_alpha   90.00
_cell.angle_beta   90.00
_cell.angle_gamma   90.00
#
_symmetry.space_group_name_H-M   'P 1'
#
loop_
_entity.id
_entity.type
_entity.pdbx_description
1 polymer ?
#
loop_
_entity_poly.entity_id
_entity_poly.type
_entity_poly.pdbx_seq_one_letter_code
_entity_poly.pdbx_strand_id
1 'polypeptide(L)'
;MPRFNIFRGSSSSATYSAIVENYDTGSKVHDTRSASQLGLSGYQHKNVVVKSGTLSALADACWANRVVKNMLPHGAGNQRQDVRASSGESWARMHLAYQKFPHGGIENQIKRAQKFQGGNCAVHAAVAVAALKERNVSQPICRVRLQLPENNSHEFVMLGDPRDPTWGERNTVVVDAWPTHPSACTLDQSVLHDMQRDTHAPMTELMATHNHLLWDASDSANRSDTRRLREVVPLSSEELQRKLAKAGLPSLHSDDLVRHALNDDSFNRFDVRVATDPSTTYSDSASHRGQSVDYLLSDR
;
A
#
# COMPACT_ATOMS: atom_id res chain seq x y z
N MET A 1 16.74 -23.68 -20.50
CA MET A 1 15.28 -23.97 -20.47
C MET A 1 14.98 -24.87 -19.28
N PRO A 2 14.34 -24.37 -18.20
CA PRO A 2 13.89 -25.24 -17.12
C PRO A 2 12.53 -25.86 -17.48
N ARG A 3 12.43 -27.17 -17.29
CA ARG A 3 11.23 -27.99 -17.49
C ARG A 3 10.30 -27.86 -16.29
N PHE A 4 9.00 -27.64 -16.53
CA PHE A 4 7.95 -27.73 -15.52
C PHE A 4 7.49 -29.19 -15.38
N ASN A 5 7.60 -29.73 -14.17
CA ASN A 5 6.95 -31.00 -13.81
C ASN A 5 5.48 -30.73 -13.44
N ILE A 6 4.58 -31.37 -14.17
CA ILE A 6 3.15 -31.41 -13.90
C ILE A 6 2.92 -32.41 -12.77
N PHE A 7 2.46 -31.95 -11.60
CA PHE A 7 1.98 -32.82 -10.53
C PHE A 7 0.45 -32.76 -10.41
N ARG A 8 -0.18 -33.92 -10.61
CA ARG A 8 -1.55 -34.24 -10.18
C ARG A 8 -1.57 -34.49 -8.66
N GLY A 9 -2.53 -33.86 -7.97
CA GLY A 9 -3.21 -34.42 -6.79
C GLY A 9 -2.54 -34.31 -5.42
N SER A 10 -2.79 -33.21 -4.71
CA SER A 10 -3.09 -33.13 -3.26
C SER A 10 -3.26 -31.65 -2.92
N SER A 11 -4.47 -31.21 -2.59
CA SER A 11 -4.74 -29.81 -2.24
C SER A 11 -4.30 -29.53 -0.80
N SER A 12 -2.99 -29.43 -0.57
CA SER A 12 -2.49 -28.60 0.53
C SER A 12 -2.43 -27.16 0.00
N SER A 13 -3.28 -26.27 0.51
CA SER A 13 -3.14 -24.84 0.22
C SER A 13 -1.78 -24.40 0.74
N ALA A 14 -0.80 -24.23 -0.15
CA ALA A 14 0.55 -23.84 0.22
C ALA A 14 0.48 -22.47 0.90
N THR A 15 0.89 -22.40 2.17
CA THR A 15 1.08 -21.15 2.90
C THR A 15 2.34 -20.45 2.38
N TYR A 16 2.32 -19.13 2.26
CA TYR A 16 3.52 -18.35 1.96
C TYR A 16 3.74 -17.21 2.95
N SER A 17 4.99 -16.75 3.02
CA SER A 17 5.36 -15.55 3.76
C SER A 17 5.36 -14.35 2.83
N ALA A 18 4.62 -13.30 3.20
CA ALA A 18 4.67 -12.02 2.49
C ALA A 18 5.90 -11.17 2.87
N ILE A 19 6.58 -11.51 3.98
CA ILE A 19 7.84 -10.89 4.38
C ILE A 19 8.90 -11.17 3.32
N VAL A 20 9.49 -10.11 2.78
CA VAL A 20 10.63 -10.17 1.87
C VAL A 20 11.94 -9.97 2.63
N GLU A 21 13.01 -10.60 2.16
CA GLU A 21 14.34 -10.42 2.75
C GLU A 21 14.95 -9.07 2.34
N ASN A 22 14.84 -8.71 1.06
CA ASN A 22 15.37 -7.49 0.48
C ASN A 22 14.25 -6.61 -0.09
N TYR A 23 14.42 -5.29 -0.01
CA TYR A 23 13.47 -4.33 -0.60
C TYR A 23 13.84 -3.93 -2.04
N ASP A 24 15.12 -3.92 -2.38
CA ASP A 24 15.64 -3.60 -3.72
C ASP A 24 15.28 -4.71 -4.74
N THR A 25 14.84 -4.31 -5.93
CA THR A 25 14.53 -5.19 -7.08
C THR A 25 15.37 -4.89 -8.33
N GLY A 26 16.34 -3.99 -8.25
CA GLY A 26 17.18 -3.52 -9.37
C GLY A 26 16.43 -2.64 -10.39
N SER A 27 15.11 -2.76 -10.48
CA SER A 27 14.24 -1.98 -11.37
C SER A 27 13.51 -0.88 -10.61
N LYS A 28 13.45 0.32 -11.19
CA LYS A 28 12.74 1.47 -10.62
C LYS A 28 11.44 1.74 -11.37
N VAL A 29 10.47 2.32 -10.67
CA VAL A 29 9.20 2.74 -11.27
C VAL A 29 9.46 3.82 -12.32
N HIS A 30 10.32 4.80 -12.03
CA HIS A 30 10.63 5.88 -12.98
C HIS A 30 11.43 5.44 -14.22
N ASP A 31 12.08 4.26 -14.17
CA ASP A 31 12.78 3.69 -15.33
C ASP A 31 11.84 2.89 -16.25
N THR A 32 10.67 2.47 -15.74
CA THR A 32 9.79 1.49 -16.40
C THR A 32 8.41 2.04 -16.74
N ARG A 33 7.99 3.12 -16.07
CA ARG A 33 6.73 3.82 -16.32
C ARG A 33 7.02 5.24 -16.79
N SER A 34 6.10 5.81 -17.54
CA SER A 34 6.13 7.24 -17.87
C SER A 34 5.52 8.06 -16.74
N ALA A 35 6.00 9.29 -16.58
CA ALA A 35 5.44 10.24 -15.62
C ALA A 35 3.91 10.40 -15.78
N SER A 36 3.41 10.47 -17.01
CA SER A 36 1.98 10.61 -17.30
C SER A 36 1.14 9.40 -16.87
N GLN A 37 1.69 8.17 -16.90
CA GLN A 37 0.99 6.99 -16.35
C GLN A 37 0.81 7.07 -14.83
N LEU A 38 1.66 7.86 -14.17
CA LEU A 38 1.57 8.15 -12.74
C LEU A 38 0.79 9.46 -12.48
N GLY A 39 0.29 10.10 -13.55
CA GLY A 39 -0.31 11.44 -13.60
C GLY A 39 0.60 12.52 -13.02
N LEU A 40 1.86 12.46 -13.43
CA LEU A 40 2.85 13.51 -13.28
C LEU A 40 3.09 14.14 -14.66
N SER A 41 3.34 15.45 -14.71
CA SER A 41 3.68 16.15 -15.95
C SER A 41 5.06 15.78 -16.50
N GLY A 42 5.97 15.33 -15.63
CA GLY A 42 7.32 14.89 -15.94
C GLY A 42 8.05 14.43 -14.69
N TYR A 43 9.18 13.74 -14.85
CA TYR A 43 10.08 13.40 -13.75
C TYR A 43 11.02 14.58 -13.46
N GLN A 44 11.10 14.98 -12.19
CA GLN A 44 11.86 16.12 -11.70
C GLN A 44 13.30 15.75 -11.30
N HIS A 45 13.58 14.47 -11.00
CA HIS A 45 14.89 13.97 -10.59
C HIS A 45 15.53 14.78 -9.44
N LYS A 46 14.71 15.23 -8.49
CA LYS A 46 15.16 16.03 -7.35
C LYS A 46 16.05 15.20 -6.42
N ASN A 47 17.13 15.79 -5.92
CA ASN A 47 17.90 15.22 -4.81
C ASN A 47 17.56 15.91 -3.48
N VAL A 48 17.23 15.11 -2.47
CA VAL A 48 16.81 15.58 -1.15
C VAL A 48 17.81 15.08 -0.10
N VAL A 49 18.52 16.02 0.53
CA VAL A 49 19.47 15.71 1.61
C VAL A 49 18.72 15.55 2.93
N VAL A 50 18.91 14.43 3.64
CA VAL A 50 18.25 14.09 4.90
C VAL A 50 19.25 13.55 5.92
N LYS A 51 18.83 13.25 7.15
CA LYS A 51 19.72 12.58 8.13
C LYS A 51 19.92 11.11 7.74
N SER A 52 21.04 10.49 8.10
CA SER A 52 21.28 9.06 7.81
C SER A 52 20.20 8.15 8.45
N GLY A 53 19.67 8.51 9.62
CA GLY A 53 18.52 7.80 10.22
C GLY A 53 17.24 7.87 9.39
N THR A 54 17.05 8.95 8.61
CA THR A 54 15.94 9.10 7.66
C THR A 54 16.13 8.22 6.43
N LEU A 55 17.37 8.05 5.95
CA LEU A 55 17.66 7.08 4.87
C LEU A 55 17.29 5.65 5.30
N SER A 56 17.61 5.27 6.55
CA SER A 56 17.18 3.98 7.09
C SER A 56 15.66 3.86 7.14
N ALA A 57 14.96 4.91 7.61
CA ALA A 57 13.50 4.92 7.64
C ALA A 57 12.88 4.82 6.23
N LEU A 58 13.46 5.46 5.21
CA LEU A 58 13.03 5.34 3.81
C LEU A 58 13.19 3.91 3.29
N ALA A 59 14.27 3.23 3.65
CA ALA A 59 14.48 1.82 3.31
C ALA A 59 13.45 0.90 4.00
N ASP A 60 13.20 1.11 5.30
CA ASP A 60 12.19 0.34 6.05
C ASP A 60 10.76 0.59 5.56
N ALA A 61 10.44 1.84 5.18
CA ALA A 61 9.19 2.21 4.54
C ALA A 61 8.99 1.50 3.19
N CYS A 62 10.02 1.51 2.34
CA CYS A 62 9.99 0.80 1.07
C CYS A 62 9.81 -0.72 1.26
N TRP A 63 10.55 -1.30 2.21
CA TRP A 63 10.40 -2.70 2.58
C TRP A 63 8.97 -3.02 3.03
N ALA A 64 8.38 -2.19 3.91
CA ALA A 64 7.02 -2.37 4.38
C ALA A 64 6.01 -2.29 3.23
N ASN A 65 6.20 -1.34 2.30
CA ASN A 65 5.35 -1.25 1.11
C ASN A 65 5.37 -2.53 0.28
N ARG A 66 6.54 -3.17 0.15
CA ARG A 66 6.70 -4.46 -0.53
C ARG A 66 5.98 -5.60 0.18
N VAL A 67 6.08 -5.67 1.50
CA VAL A 67 5.33 -6.66 2.30
C VAL A 67 3.83 -6.50 2.08
N VAL A 68 3.33 -5.25 2.08
CA VAL A 68 1.91 -4.96 1.82
C VAL A 68 1.50 -5.43 0.42
N LYS A 69 2.31 -5.15 -0.62
CA LYS A 69 2.01 -5.63 -1.99
C LYS A 69 2.03 -7.15 -2.12
N ASN A 70 2.88 -7.85 -1.35
CA ASN A 70 2.84 -9.31 -1.30
C ASN A 70 1.61 -9.87 -0.58
N MET A 71 1.08 -9.15 0.42
CA MET A 71 -0.17 -9.51 1.09
C MET A 71 -1.41 -9.25 0.22
N LEU A 72 -1.35 -8.18 -0.59
CA LEU A 72 -2.48 -7.64 -1.37
C LEU A 72 -2.09 -7.51 -2.85
N PRO A 73 -1.78 -8.62 -3.55
CA PRO A 73 -1.19 -8.60 -4.89
C PRO A 73 -2.13 -8.14 -6.01
N HIS A 74 -3.43 -7.99 -5.73
CA HIS A 74 -4.42 -7.45 -6.67
C HIS A 74 -4.68 -5.95 -6.44
N GLY A 75 -4.00 -5.35 -5.46
CA GLY A 75 -4.21 -3.95 -5.08
C GLY A 75 -5.47 -3.74 -4.24
N ALA A 76 -5.92 -2.49 -4.22
CA ALA A 76 -7.06 -2.05 -3.43
C ALA A 76 -8.39 -2.27 -4.14
N GLY A 77 -9.39 -2.76 -3.40
CA GLY A 77 -10.71 -3.03 -3.95
C GLY A 77 -11.58 -1.80 -4.21
N ASN A 78 -11.15 -0.63 -3.74
CA ASN A 78 -11.84 0.64 -3.91
C ASN A 78 -11.07 1.67 -4.77
N GLN A 79 -9.95 1.25 -5.39
CA GLN A 79 -9.27 2.04 -6.43
C GLN A 79 -9.70 1.55 -7.82
N ARG A 80 -10.21 2.45 -8.65
CA ARG A 80 -10.74 2.13 -10.00
C ARG A 80 -9.63 1.55 -10.88
N GLN A 81 -8.39 2.02 -10.72
CA GLN A 81 -7.25 1.49 -11.46
C GLN A 81 -7.00 0.01 -11.12
N ASP A 82 -6.93 -0.33 -9.83
CA ASP A 82 -6.69 -1.71 -9.39
C ASP A 82 -7.87 -2.63 -9.74
N VAL A 83 -9.11 -2.13 -9.62
CA VAL A 83 -10.31 -2.86 -10.05
C VAL A 83 -10.26 -3.18 -11.55
N ARG A 84 -9.85 -2.22 -12.39
CA ARG A 84 -9.72 -2.45 -13.84
C ARG A 84 -8.56 -3.38 -14.16
N ALA A 85 -7.39 -3.14 -13.58
CA ALA A 85 -6.17 -3.91 -13.84
C ALA A 85 -6.31 -5.39 -13.40
N SER A 86 -7.12 -5.66 -12.38
CA SER A 86 -7.40 -7.02 -11.89
C SER A 86 -8.70 -7.63 -12.43
N SER A 87 -9.36 -6.97 -13.39
CA SER A 87 -10.68 -7.38 -13.92
C SER A 87 -11.71 -7.67 -12.81
N GLY A 88 -11.77 -6.80 -11.80
CA GLY A 88 -12.71 -6.85 -10.69
C GLY A 88 -12.26 -7.70 -9.48
N GLU A 89 -11.13 -8.41 -9.58
CA GLU A 89 -10.69 -9.31 -8.50
C GLU A 89 -10.31 -8.57 -7.21
N SER A 90 -9.69 -7.39 -7.29
CA SER A 90 -9.34 -6.58 -6.11
C SER A 90 -10.58 -6.21 -5.28
N TRP A 91 -11.65 -5.80 -5.96
CA TRP A 91 -12.94 -5.51 -5.34
C TRP A 91 -13.57 -6.77 -4.77
N ALA A 92 -13.62 -7.87 -5.53
CA ALA A 92 -14.23 -9.12 -5.08
C ALA A 92 -13.59 -9.64 -3.78
N ARG A 93 -12.25 -9.62 -3.73
CA ARG A 93 -11.48 -9.99 -2.54
C ARG A 93 -11.79 -9.08 -1.35
N MET A 94 -11.78 -7.76 -1.55
CA MET A 94 -12.12 -6.80 -0.52
C MET A 94 -13.55 -6.97 -0.01
N HIS A 95 -14.54 -6.99 -0.92
CA HIS A 95 -15.96 -7.09 -0.61
C HIS A 95 -16.26 -8.32 0.28
N LEU A 96 -15.80 -9.50 -0.14
CA LEU A 96 -15.99 -10.74 0.63
C LEU A 96 -15.21 -10.75 1.95
N ALA A 97 -14.05 -10.08 2.00
CA ALA A 97 -13.29 -9.95 3.24
C ALA A 97 -14.03 -9.11 4.28
N TYR A 98 -14.68 -8.02 3.86
CA TYR A 98 -15.49 -7.17 4.74
C TYR A 98 -16.77 -7.87 5.20
N GLN A 99 -17.40 -8.69 4.34
CA GLN A 99 -18.50 -9.55 4.79
C GLN A 99 -18.06 -10.56 5.86
N LYS A 100 -16.89 -11.17 5.70
CA LYS A 100 -16.39 -12.18 6.65
C LYS A 100 -15.88 -11.57 7.96
N PHE A 101 -15.25 -10.39 7.88
CA PHE A 101 -14.69 -9.67 9.00
C PHE A 101 -15.23 -8.23 8.98
N PRO A 102 -16.47 -7.97 9.46
CA PRO A 102 -17.13 -6.66 9.28
C PRO A 102 -16.59 -5.57 10.20
N HIS A 103 -16.09 -5.92 11.38
CA HIS A 103 -15.59 -4.96 12.35
C HIS A 103 -14.24 -4.37 11.95
N GLY A 104 -13.98 -3.14 12.39
CA GLY A 104 -12.67 -2.48 12.26
C GLY A 104 -11.59 -3.10 13.14
N GLY A 105 -10.51 -2.34 13.33
CA GLY A 105 -9.36 -2.74 14.15
C GLY A 105 -8.30 -3.51 13.36
N ILE A 106 -7.06 -3.41 13.83
CA ILE A 106 -5.87 -3.93 13.15
C ILE A 106 -5.92 -5.46 12.94
N GLU A 107 -6.43 -6.21 13.92
CA GLU A 107 -6.54 -7.67 13.81
C GLU A 107 -7.46 -8.07 12.64
N ASN A 108 -8.65 -7.48 12.53
CA ASN A 108 -9.58 -7.81 11.45
C ASN A 108 -9.07 -7.30 10.11
N GLN A 109 -8.45 -6.12 10.07
CA GLN A 109 -7.81 -5.60 8.86
C GLN A 109 -6.73 -6.56 8.34
N ILE A 110 -5.86 -7.09 9.22
CA ILE A 110 -4.83 -8.06 8.82
C ILE A 110 -5.44 -9.41 8.45
N LYS A 111 -6.51 -9.87 9.12
CA LYS A 111 -7.25 -11.08 8.72
C LYS A 111 -7.85 -10.97 7.32
N ARG A 112 -8.37 -9.78 6.93
CA ARG A 112 -8.86 -9.52 5.56
C ARG A 112 -7.73 -9.70 4.55
N ALA A 113 -6.57 -9.09 4.80
CA ALA A 113 -5.40 -9.27 3.94
C ALA A 113 -4.93 -10.73 3.90
N GLN A 114 -4.76 -11.39 5.05
CA GLN A 114 -4.24 -12.77 5.12
C GLN A 114 -5.14 -13.81 4.43
N LYS A 115 -6.47 -13.69 4.58
CA LYS A 115 -7.42 -14.73 4.17
C LYS A 115 -8.10 -14.47 2.82
N PHE A 116 -8.12 -13.23 2.37
CA PHE A 116 -8.77 -12.85 1.11
C PHE A 116 -7.83 -12.11 0.17
N GLN A 117 -6.71 -11.59 0.68
CA GLN A 117 -5.75 -10.80 -0.10
C GLN A 117 -6.43 -9.58 -0.74
N GLY A 118 -7.38 -8.97 -0.02
CA GLY A 118 -8.09 -7.75 -0.44
C GLY A 118 -8.34 -6.79 0.72
N GLY A 119 -8.45 -5.49 0.39
CA GLY A 119 -8.63 -4.43 1.37
C GLY A 119 -8.63 -3.03 0.76
N ASN A 120 -8.94 -2.02 1.58
CA ASN A 120 -8.84 -0.59 1.25
C ASN A 120 -7.59 0.04 1.92
N CYS A 121 -7.47 1.37 1.92
CA CYS A 121 -6.37 2.11 2.54
C CYS A 121 -6.09 1.69 4.00
N ALA A 122 -7.14 1.53 4.83
CA ALA A 122 -6.99 1.12 6.23
C ALA A 122 -6.43 -0.31 6.38
N VAL A 123 -6.72 -1.22 5.44
CA VAL A 123 -6.12 -2.56 5.43
C VAL A 123 -4.65 -2.49 5.02
N HIS A 124 -4.31 -1.68 4.02
CA HIS A 124 -2.91 -1.46 3.61
C HIS A 124 -2.08 -0.86 4.76
N ALA A 125 -2.61 0.16 5.43
CA ALA A 125 -1.99 0.78 6.60
C ALA A 125 -1.81 -0.22 7.76
N ALA A 126 -2.81 -1.08 8.03
CA ALA A 126 -2.71 -2.11 9.07
C ALA A 126 -1.58 -3.11 8.82
N VAL A 127 -1.46 -3.57 7.57
CA VAL A 127 -0.39 -4.48 7.17
C VAL A 127 0.96 -3.79 7.24
N ALA A 128 1.06 -2.52 6.85
CA ALA A 128 2.28 -1.73 6.98
C ALA A 128 2.72 -1.58 8.45
N VAL A 129 1.80 -1.27 9.38
CA VAL A 129 2.09 -1.23 10.83
C VAL A 129 2.64 -2.57 11.31
N ALA A 130 1.99 -3.69 10.98
CA ALA A 130 2.45 -5.01 11.39
C ALA A 130 3.81 -5.38 10.79
N ALA A 131 4.06 -5.00 9.53
CA ALA A 131 5.35 -5.21 8.89
C ALA A 131 6.46 -4.42 9.61
N LEU A 132 6.26 -3.12 9.83
CA LEU A 132 7.23 -2.26 10.52
C LEU A 132 7.50 -2.72 11.96
N LYS A 133 6.46 -3.20 12.66
CA LYS A 133 6.63 -3.82 13.99
C LYS A 133 7.47 -5.10 13.93
N GLU A 134 7.23 -5.98 12.95
CA GLU A 134 8.03 -7.19 12.72
C GLU A 134 9.49 -6.85 12.38
N ARG A 135 9.71 -5.75 11.66
CA ARG A 135 11.05 -5.24 11.33
C ARG A 135 11.80 -4.67 12.53
N ASN A 136 11.09 -4.39 13.62
CA ASN A 136 11.62 -3.76 14.83
C ASN A 136 12.31 -2.42 14.52
N VAL A 137 11.62 -1.56 13.77
CA VAL A 137 12.09 -0.19 13.45
C VAL A 137 12.31 0.64 14.73
N SER A 138 13.31 1.52 14.69
CA SER A 138 13.66 2.40 15.82
C SER A 138 12.79 3.65 15.93
N GLN A 139 12.13 4.04 14.84
CA GLN A 139 11.30 5.22 14.74
C GLN A 139 9.89 4.91 15.25
N PRO A 140 9.18 5.87 15.86
CA PRO A 140 7.76 5.74 16.15
C PRO A 140 6.98 5.40 14.88
N ILE A 141 6.02 4.47 14.98
CA ILE A 141 5.11 4.15 13.88
C ILE A 141 3.84 4.97 14.09
N CYS A 142 3.68 6.08 13.38
CA CYS A 142 2.46 6.89 13.45
C CYS A 142 1.48 6.47 12.36
N ARG A 143 0.18 6.39 12.68
CA ARG A 143 -0.87 6.17 11.70
C ARG A 143 -1.70 7.43 11.56
N VAL A 144 -2.02 7.79 10.32
CA VAL A 144 -2.73 9.01 9.97
C VAL A 144 -4.02 8.64 9.27
N ARG A 145 -5.13 9.24 9.70
CA ARG A 145 -6.37 9.31 8.91
C ARG A 145 -6.63 10.77 8.57
N LEU A 146 -6.44 11.11 7.30
CA LEU A 146 -6.69 12.43 6.77
C LEU A 146 -8.10 12.51 6.20
N GLN A 147 -8.89 13.49 6.64
CA GLN A 147 -10.14 13.83 5.98
C GLN A 147 -9.83 14.63 4.71
N LEU A 148 -10.40 14.20 3.61
CA LEU A 148 -10.24 14.77 2.29
C LEU A 148 -11.53 15.49 1.87
N PRO A 149 -11.48 16.31 0.80
CA PRO A 149 -12.68 16.92 0.23
C PRO A 149 -13.80 15.89 -0.03
N GLU A 150 -15.05 16.35 0.01
CA GLU A 150 -16.27 15.55 -0.22
C GLU A 150 -16.47 14.37 0.74
N ASN A 151 -16.05 14.53 2.00
CA ASN A 151 -16.19 13.52 3.05
C ASN A 151 -15.44 12.20 2.81
N ASN A 152 -14.50 12.17 1.85
CA ASN A 152 -13.58 11.05 1.70
C ASN A 152 -12.50 11.08 2.79
N SER A 153 -11.89 9.93 3.07
CA SER A 153 -10.72 9.89 3.95
C SER A 153 -9.69 8.94 3.39
N HIS A 154 -8.43 9.25 3.65
CA HIS A 154 -7.32 8.36 3.35
C HIS A 154 -6.55 8.04 4.62
N GLU A 155 -6.04 6.81 4.68
CA GLU A 155 -5.34 6.31 5.84
C GLU A 155 -4.02 5.66 5.43
N PHE A 156 -2.94 6.12 6.04
CA PHE A 156 -1.56 5.70 5.76
C PHE A 156 -0.71 5.72 7.03
N VAL A 157 0.55 5.29 6.91
CA VAL A 157 1.49 5.17 8.03
C VAL A 157 2.68 6.12 7.83
N MET A 158 3.30 6.54 8.92
CA MET A 158 4.54 7.29 8.92
C MET A 158 5.54 6.65 9.89
N LEU A 159 6.83 6.72 9.56
CA LEU A 159 7.95 6.48 10.47
C LEU A 159 8.48 7.83 10.98
N GLY A 160 8.38 8.05 12.28
CA GLY A 160 8.57 9.35 12.91
C GLY A 160 7.26 10.07 13.23
N ASP A 161 7.34 11.08 14.09
CA ASP A 161 6.21 11.92 14.46
C ASP A 161 6.51 13.38 14.06
N PRO A 162 5.78 13.96 13.09
CA PRO A 162 6.07 15.31 12.59
C PRO A 162 5.82 16.40 13.64
N ARG A 163 5.13 16.08 14.75
CA ARG A 163 4.89 16.98 15.88
C ARG A 163 6.10 17.09 16.82
N ASP A 164 7.01 16.10 16.78
CA ASP A 164 8.25 16.10 17.55
C ASP A 164 9.38 16.72 16.70
N PRO A 165 10.04 17.80 17.16
CA PRO A 165 11.14 18.47 16.46
C PRO A 165 12.31 17.56 16.06
N THR A 166 12.50 16.43 16.75
CA THR A 166 13.51 15.42 16.42
C THR A 166 13.32 14.89 15.00
N TRP A 167 12.06 14.64 14.63
CA TRP A 167 11.66 14.16 13.32
C TRP A 167 11.27 15.35 12.42
N GLY A 168 10.26 16.13 12.82
CA GLY A 168 9.65 17.15 11.99
C GLY A 168 9.15 16.58 10.65
N GLU A 169 8.73 17.44 9.72
CA GLU A 169 8.23 16.98 8.40
C GLU A 169 9.33 16.35 7.54
N ARG A 170 10.54 16.92 7.57
CA ARG A 170 11.66 16.48 6.71
C ARG A 170 12.30 15.16 7.13
N ASN A 171 12.17 14.73 8.39
CA ASN A 171 12.68 13.43 8.84
C ASN A 171 11.58 12.44 9.23
N THR A 172 10.31 12.80 9.01
CA THR A 172 9.19 11.86 9.06
C THR A 172 9.00 11.25 7.68
N VAL A 173 8.95 9.91 7.59
CA VAL A 173 8.84 9.18 6.32
C VAL A 173 7.44 8.62 6.16
N VAL A 174 6.81 8.85 5.01
CA VAL A 174 5.51 8.31 4.63
C VAL A 174 5.64 6.87 4.13
N VAL A 175 4.78 6.01 4.66
CA VAL A 175 4.60 4.61 4.29
C VAL A 175 3.16 4.43 3.82
N ASP A 176 2.97 4.54 2.50
CA ASP A 176 1.68 4.31 1.86
C ASP A 176 1.82 3.33 0.70
N ALA A 177 1.34 2.10 0.92
CA ALA A 177 1.28 1.05 -0.10
C ALA A 177 -0.08 0.93 -0.77
N TRP A 178 -1.01 1.84 -0.50
CA TRP A 178 -2.30 1.85 -1.15
C TRP A 178 -2.20 2.07 -2.68
N PRO A 179 -1.38 3.02 -3.19
CA PRO A 179 -1.18 3.20 -4.63
C PRO A 179 -0.59 1.96 -5.31
N THR A 180 -0.94 1.68 -6.57
CA THR A 180 -0.37 0.56 -7.36
C THR A 180 1.16 0.56 -7.35
N HIS A 181 1.78 1.73 -7.53
CA HIS A 181 3.24 1.93 -7.50
C HIS A 181 3.61 2.90 -6.36
N PRO A 182 3.77 2.41 -5.13
CA PRO A 182 4.09 3.27 -4.01
C PRO A 182 5.57 3.69 -4.05
N SER A 183 5.84 4.93 -3.64
CA SER A 183 7.20 5.44 -3.43
C SER A 183 7.30 5.97 -2.01
N ALA A 184 8.20 5.41 -1.21
CA ALA A 184 8.50 5.97 0.10
C ALA A 184 9.06 7.39 -0.07
N CYS A 185 8.74 8.29 0.85
CA CYS A 185 9.20 9.67 0.79
C CYS A 185 9.13 10.32 2.16
N THR A 186 9.86 11.42 2.35
CA THR A 186 9.67 12.27 3.54
C THR A 186 8.37 13.05 3.43
N LEU A 187 7.75 13.41 4.56
CA LEU A 187 6.45 14.06 4.60
C LEU A 187 6.46 15.40 3.83
N ASP A 188 7.55 16.16 3.94
CA ASP A 188 7.76 17.42 3.21
C ASP A 188 7.93 17.28 1.68
N GLN A 189 8.14 16.05 1.19
CA GLN A 189 8.20 15.71 -0.25
C GLN A 189 6.95 14.96 -0.72
N SER A 190 6.03 14.65 0.20
CA SER A 190 4.84 13.87 -0.11
C SER A 190 3.70 14.77 -0.59
N VAL A 191 3.00 14.29 -1.60
CA VAL A 191 1.91 14.95 -2.28
C VAL A 191 0.74 13.98 -2.35
N LEU A 192 -0.46 14.47 -2.03
CA LEU A 192 -1.68 13.77 -2.38
C LEU A 192 -2.02 14.11 -3.83
N HIS A 193 -2.08 13.07 -4.66
CA HIS A 193 -2.54 13.17 -6.02
C HIS A 193 -3.93 12.55 -6.12
N ASP A 194 -4.93 13.36 -6.48
CA ASP A 194 -6.28 12.92 -6.83
C ASP A 194 -6.38 12.73 -8.34
N MET A 195 -6.34 11.47 -8.77
CA MET A 195 -6.39 11.09 -10.18
C MET A 195 -7.75 11.40 -10.83
N GLN A 196 -8.82 11.50 -10.05
CA GLN A 196 -10.15 11.78 -10.58
C GLN A 196 -10.29 13.25 -10.96
N ARG A 197 -9.63 14.14 -10.21
CA ARG A 197 -9.66 15.59 -10.41
C ARG A 197 -8.41 16.13 -11.12
N ASP A 198 -7.38 15.31 -11.26
CA ASP A 198 -6.06 15.72 -11.73
C ASP A 198 -5.50 16.88 -10.88
N THR A 199 -5.63 16.74 -9.55
CA THR A 199 -5.16 17.74 -8.58
C THR A 199 -4.08 17.19 -7.68
N HIS A 200 -3.09 18.03 -7.38
CA HIS A 200 -1.96 17.73 -6.50
C HIS A 200 -1.95 18.71 -5.33
N ALA A 201 -1.81 18.20 -4.12
CA ALA A 201 -1.68 19.04 -2.92
C ALA A 201 -0.58 18.50 -2.01
N PRO A 202 0.35 19.34 -1.53
CA PRO A 202 1.35 18.94 -0.54
C PRO A 202 0.66 18.37 0.70
N MET A 203 1.16 17.24 1.21
CA MET A 203 0.56 16.62 2.40
C MET A 203 0.66 17.50 3.65
N THR A 204 1.73 18.28 3.78
CA THR A 204 1.93 19.20 4.90
C THR A 204 0.86 20.30 4.91
N GLU A 205 0.50 20.83 3.74
CA GLU A 205 -0.61 21.78 3.60
C GLU A 205 -1.96 21.13 3.90
N LEU A 206 -2.21 19.93 3.39
CA LEU A 206 -3.45 19.20 3.68
C LEU A 206 -3.60 18.90 5.17
N MET A 207 -2.54 18.43 5.84
CA MET A 207 -2.56 18.17 7.28
C MET A 207 -2.72 19.45 8.10
N ALA A 208 -2.26 20.60 7.61
CA ALA A 208 -2.44 21.89 8.28
C ALA A 208 -3.86 22.47 8.11
N THR A 209 -4.53 22.17 6.99
CA THR A 209 -5.81 22.78 6.60
C THR A 209 -7.02 21.87 6.80
N HIS A 210 -6.82 20.56 6.86
CA HIS A 210 -7.89 19.57 6.99
C HIS A 210 -7.81 18.81 8.31
N ASN A 211 -8.99 18.38 8.77
CA ASN A 211 -9.08 17.51 9.94
C ASN A 211 -8.34 16.20 9.68
N HIS A 212 -7.50 15.82 10.63
CA HIS A 212 -6.81 14.54 10.59
C HIS A 212 -6.69 13.96 12.00
N LEU A 213 -6.66 12.63 12.06
CA LEU A 213 -6.28 11.89 13.26
C LEU A 213 -4.87 11.37 13.06
N LEU A 214 -3.98 11.66 14.00
CA LEU A 214 -2.63 11.12 14.05
C LEU A 214 -2.42 10.48 15.42
N TRP A 215 -2.11 9.19 15.43
CA TRP A 215 -1.88 8.44 16.66
C TRP A 215 -0.66 7.52 16.53
N ASP A 216 -0.05 7.22 17.67
CA ASP A 216 1.01 6.21 17.77
C ASP A 216 0.41 4.81 17.60
N ALA A 217 0.91 4.09 16.61
CA ALA A 217 0.51 2.74 16.25
C ALA A 217 1.61 1.70 16.56
N SER A 218 2.68 2.10 17.25
CA SER A 218 3.84 1.25 17.55
C SER A 218 3.47 -0.03 18.29
N ASP A 219 2.44 0.00 19.14
CA ASP A 219 1.93 -1.17 19.87
C ASP A 219 0.55 -1.63 19.42
N SER A 220 0.07 -1.13 18.27
CA SER A 220 -1.23 -1.56 17.75
C SER A 220 -1.21 -3.02 17.28
N ALA A 221 -0.12 -3.48 16.65
CA ALA A 221 -0.01 -4.86 16.18
C ALA A 221 0.61 -5.77 17.25
N ASN A 222 -0.03 -6.90 17.55
CA ASN A 222 0.51 -7.90 18.47
C ASN A 222 1.30 -9.00 17.71
N ARG A 223 1.94 -9.91 18.46
CA ARG A 223 2.72 -11.03 17.89
C ARG A 223 1.91 -11.93 16.94
N SER A 224 0.63 -12.13 17.22
CA SER A 224 -0.23 -12.92 16.31
C SER A 224 -0.48 -12.17 15.01
N ASP A 225 -0.58 -10.85 15.04
CA ASP A 225 -0.78 -10.02 13.84
C ASP A 225 0.46 -10.04 12.95
N THR A 226 1.67 -9.94 13.51
CA THR A 226 2.90 -10.05 12.71
C THR A 226 3.10 -11.46 12.17
N ARG A 227 2.77 -12.51 12.94
CA ARG A 227 2.80 -13.91 12.46
C ARG A 227 1.89 -14.14 11.26
N ARG A 228 0.73 -13.47 11.18
CA ARG A 228 -0.18 -13.59 10.02
C ARG A 228 0.44 -13.17 8.70
N LEU A 229 1.47 -12.32 8.71
CA LEU A 229 2.22 -11.93 7.51
C LEU A 229 3.08 -13.08 6.94
N ARG A 230 3.38 -14.09 7.77
CA ARG A 230 4.19 -15.26 7.39
C ARG A 230 3.34 -16.49 7.00
N GLU A 231 2.05 -16.44 7.32
CA GLU A 231 1.10 -17.55 7.22
C GLU A 231 -0.04 -17.20 6.25
N VAL A 232 0.28 -16.59 5.11
CA VAL A 232 -0.75 -16.23 4.11
C VAL A 232 -1.21 -17.49 3.42
N VAL A 233 -2.52 -17.71 3.40
CA VAL A 233 -3.15 -18.80 2.65
C VAL A 233 -3.78 -18.17 1.42
N PRO A 234 -3.23 -18.38 0.21
CA PRO A 234 -3.82 -17.83 -0.99
C PRO A 234 -5.26 -18.31 -1.16
N LEU A 235 -6.19 -17.36 -1.33
CA LEU A 235 -7.52 -17.68 -1.81
C LEU A 235 -7.43 -17.83 -3.33
N SER A 236 -7.62 -19.07 -3.80
CA SER A 236 -7.55 -19.35 -5.24
C SER A 236 -8.67 -18.66 -6.01
N SER A 237 -8.45 -18.37 -7.30
CA SER A 237 -9.47 -17.78 -8.17
C SER A 237 -10.72 -18.67 -8.27
N GLU A 238 -10.56 -19.99 -8.22
CA GLU A 238 -11.68 -20.94 -8.21
C GLU A 238 -12.52 -20.85 -6.93
N GLU A 239 -11.87 -20.77 -5.76
CA GLU A 239 -12.56 -20.56 -4.49
C GLU A 239 -13.24 -19.20 -4.43
N LEU A 240 -12.58 -18.15 -4.95
CA LEU A 240 -13.15 -16.82 -5.05
C LEU A 240 -14.38 -16.81 -5.95
N GLN A 241 -14.31 -17.42 -7.14
CA GLN A 241 -15.45 -17.60 -8.05
C GLN A 241 -16.62 -18.32 -7.36
N ARG A 242 -16.36 -19.40 -6.62
CA ARG A 242 -17.42 -20.12 -5.87
C ARG A 242 -18.06 -19.22 -4.81
N LYS A 243 -17.29 -18.40 -4.11
CA LYS A 243 -17.80 -17.44 -3.12
C LYS A 243 -18.64 -16.34 -3.77
N LEU A 244 -18.21 -15.80 -4.91
CA LEU A 244 -18.98 -14.81 -5.68
C LEU A 244 -20.31 -15.39 -6.15
N ALA A 245 -20.30 -16.58 -6.76
CA ALA A 245 -21.51 -17.26 -7.20
C ALA A 245 -22.50 -17.50 -6.03
N LYS A 246 -21.99 -17.93 -4.87
CA LYS A 246 -22.81 -18.11 -3.65
C LYS A 246 -23.40 -16.79 -3.14
N ALA A 247 -22.72 -15.67 -3.35
CA ALA A 247 -23.20 -14.34 -2.99
C ALA A 247 -24.12 -13.72 -4.07
N GLY A 248 -24.39 -14.41 -5.18
CA GLY A 248 -25.19 -13.88 -6.28
C GLY A 248 -24.48 -12.76 -7.06
N LEU A 249 -23.15 -12.71 -7.00
CA LEU A 249 -22.34 -11.69 -7.66
C LEU A 249 -21.88 -12.15 -9.05
N PRO A 250 -21.56 -11.21 -9.97
CA PRO A 250 -21.03 -11.56 -11.28
C PRO A 250 -19.74 -12.38 -11.21
N SER A 251 -19.46 -13.12 -12.29
CA SER A 251 -18.30 -14.00 -12.36
C SER A 251 -16.98 -13.24 -12.32
N LEU A 252 -15.96 -13.84 -11.70
CA LEU A 252 -14.60 -13.33 -11.66
C LEU A 252 -14.07 -13.07 -13.08
N HIS A 253 -13.34 -11.97 -13.25
CA HIS A 253 -12.78 -11.52 -14.52
C HIS A 253 -13.79 -11.24 -15.64
N SER A 254 -15.07 -11.07 -15.31
CA SER A 254 -16.10 -10.63 -16.27
C SER A 254 -16.23 -9.11 -16.31
N ASP A 255 -16.63 -8.58 -17.47
CA ASP A 255 -17.00 -7.17 -17.63
C ASP A 255 -18.15 -6.77 -16.69
N ASP A 256 -19.06 -7.71 -16.40
CA ASP A 256 -20.16 -7.48 -15.47
C ASP A 256 -19.66 -7.29 -14.04
N LEU A 257 -18.63 -8.03 -13.61
CA LEU A 257 -18.01 -7.81 -12.30
C LEU A 257 -17.30 -6.46 -12.24
N VAL A 258 -16.55 -6.09 -13.28
CA VAL A 258 -15.90 -4.79 -13.35
C VAL A 258 -16.94 -3.67 -13.27
N ARG A 259 -18.02 -3.77 -14.06
CA ARG A 259 -19.11 -2.78 -14.04
C ARG A 259 -19.80 -2.73 -12.68
N HIS A 260 -20.05 -3.87 -12.07
CA HIS A 260 -20.62 -3.96 -10.73
C HIS A 260 -19.71 -3.29 -9.68
N ALA A 261 -18.42 -3.65 -9.65
CA ALA A 261 -17.44 -3.09 -8.74
C ALA A 261 -17.27 -1.56 -8.92
N LEU A 262 -17.27 -1.08 -10.16
CA LEU A 262 -17.19 0.35 -10.47
C LEU A 262 -18.50 1.11 -10.22
N ASN A 263 -19.60 0.41 -9.90
CA ASN A 263 -20.90 0.98 -9.52
C ASN A 263 -21.23 0.80 -8.03
N ASP A 264 -20.59 -0.13 -7.32
CA ASP A 264 -20.65 -0.28 -5.85
C ASP A 264 -19.96 0.89 -5.10
N ASP A 265 -20.74 1.65 -4.32
CA ASP A 265 -20.31 2.80 -3.54
C ASP A 265 -20.11 2.50 -2.04
N SER A 266 -20.35 1.26 -1.60
CA SER A 266 -20.31 0.87 -0.19
C SER A 266 -18.96 1.06 0.51
N PHE A 267 -17.88 1.25 -0.25
CA PHE A 267 -16.51 1.42 0.26
C PHE A 267 -15.85 2.74 -0.12
N ASN A 268 -16.62 3.74 -0.58
CA ASN A 268 -16.13 5.02 -1.10
C ASN A 268 -15.02 4.84 -2.14
N ARG A 269 -15.40 4.82 -3.42
CA ARG A 269 -14.44 4.70 -4.52
C ARG A 269 -13.65 6.00 -4.66
N PHE A 270 -12.34 5.90 -4.58
CA PHE A 270 -11.50 7.08 -4.58
C PHE A 270 -10.08 6.74 -5.02
N ASP A 271 -9.61 7.39 -6.08
CA ASP A 271 -8.29 7.17 -6.67
C ASP A 271 -7.35 8.29 -6.21
N VAL A 272 -6.89 8.23 -4.96
CA VAL A 272 -5.75 9.05 -4.54
C VAL A 272 -4.50 8.24 -4.29
N ARG A 273 -3.39 8.95 -4.37
CA ARG A 273 -2.07 8.44 -4.04
C ARG A 273 -1.39 9.44 -3.12
N VAL A 274 -0.92 9.00 -1.96
CA VAL A 274 0.07 9.75 -1.20
C VAL A 274 1.44 9.18 -1.56
N ALA A 275 2.18 9.94 -2.35
CA ALA A 275 3.49 9.55 -2.83
C ALA A 275 4.31 10.81 -3.13
N THR A 276 5.50 10.61 -3.67
CA THR A 276 6.30 11.67 -4.26
C THR A 276 6.53 11.35 -5.74
N ASP A 277 7.22 12.24 -6.45
CA ASP A 277 7.80 11.90 -7.75
C ASP A 277 8.80 10.74 -7.56
N PRO A 278 8.58 9.55 -8.13
CA PRO A 278 9.41 8.37 -7.91
C PRO A 278 10.86 8.54 -8.38
N SER A 279 11.15 9.54 -9.23
CA SER A 279 12.52 9.89 -9.61
C SER A 279 13.29 10.66 -8.53
N THR A 280 12.62 11.05 -7.43
CA THR A 280 13.25 11.73 -6.29
C THR A 280 14.27 10.82 -5.63
N THR A 281 15.49 11.33 -5.47
CA THR A 281 16.58 10.64 -4.79
C THR A 281 16.85 11.25 -3.42
N TYR A 282 17.33 10.42 -2.50
CA TYR A 282 17.71 10.83 -1.15
C TYR A 282 19.19 10.55 -0.89
N SER A 283 19.87 11.47 -0.21
CA SER A 283 21.24 11.32 0.28
C SER A 283 21.39 11.89 1.69
N ASP A 284 22.44 11.52 2.41
CA ASP A 284 22.76 12.10 3.72
C ASP A 284 23.81 13.23 3.67
N SER A 285 24.33 13.49 2.47
CA SER A 285 25.19 14.63 2.17
C SER A 285 24.92 15.13 0.75
N ALA A 286 25.12 16.43 0.53
CA ALA A 286 25.10 17.02 -0.81
C ALA A 286 26.20 16.47 -1.73
N SER A 287 27.27 15.91 -1.16
CA SER A 287 28.37 15.28 -1.90
C SER A 287 28.12 13.81 -2.25
N HIS A 288 27.11 13.17 -1.66
CA HIS A 288 26.78 11.78 -1.93
C HIS A 288 25.79 11.65 -3.07
N ARG A 289 25.96 10.61 -3.89
CA ARG A 289 24.98 10.25 -4.92
C ARG A 289 23.70 9.76 -4.24
N GLY A 290 22.59 10.43 -4.50
CA GLY A 290 21.30 10.02 -3.96
C GLY A 290 20.78 8.72 -4.55
N GLN A 291 19.88 8.06 -3.83
CA GLN A 291 19.15 6.88 -4.28
C GLN A 291 17.65 7.13 -4.22
N SER A 292 16.93 6.72 -5.26
CA SER A 292 15.47 6.70 -5.24
C SER A 292 14.96 5.48 -4.48
N VAL A 293 13.74 5.57 -3.95
CA VAL A 293 13.11 4.51 -3.14
C VAL A 293 11.78 4.02 -3.75
N ASP A 294 11.73 4.03 -5.07
CA ASP A 294 10.59 3.67 -5.93
C ASP A 294 10.80 2.31 -6.62
N TYR A 295 11.24 1.30 -5.88
CA TYR A 295 11.51 -0.02 -6.46
C TYR A 295 10.25 -0.65 -7.05
N LEU A 296 10.38 -1.27 -8.21
CA LEU A 296 9.27 -2.00 -8.83
C LEU A 296 8.97 -3.25 -7.99
N LEU A 297 7.78 -3.33 -7.40
CA LEU A 297 7.46 -4.35 -6.40
C LEU A 297 7.04 -5.71 -7.02
N SER A 298 6.74 -5.74 -8.32
CA SER A 298 6.53 -6.93 -9.16
C SER A 298 6.35 -6.55 -10.64
N ASP A 299 6.81 -7.37 -11.60
CA ASP A 299 6.70 -7.17 -13.06
C ASP A 299 5.28 -7.34 -13.65
N ARG A 300 4.22 -6.96 -12.92
CA ARG A 300 2.84 -7.03 -13.44
C ARG A 300 2.45 -5.77 -14.19
#